data_AF-A0A2V7FT17-F1
#
_entry.id   AF-A0A2V7FT17-F1
#
_cell.length_a   1.000
_cell.length_b   1.000
_cell.length_c   1.000
_cell.angle_alpha   90.00
_cell.angle_beta   90.00
_cell.angle_gamma   90.00
#
_symmetry.space_group_name_H-M   'P 1'
#
loop_
_entity.id
_entity.type
_entity.pdbx_description
1 polymer ?
#
loop_
_entity_poly.entity_id
_entity_poly.type
_entity_poly.pdbx_seq_one_letter_code
_entity_poly.pdbx_strand_id
1 'polypeptide(L)'
;MAVERQRPRRDLYDRGIISRRELEEGERAVASAQGQADDTRHAIAAADHASVEAATLEALAALPPLAMGEHQQTAALSRYQGPAVWSLLADAGRLQEFLATRLRRALPISAFGQTPMHDRMGFDHRNALDVAVHPDSPEGKALLDYLRAEGIPFIAYRGAVPGSASGAHIHVGQPSPRITVRR
;
A
#
# COMPACT_ATOMS: atom_id res chain seq x y z
N MET A 1 -20.46 -15.77 -8.54
CA MET A 1 -20.33 -16.62 -9.76
C MET A 1 -19.46 -17.87 -9.63
N ALA A 2 -18.17 -17.82 -9.22
CA ALA A 2 -17.32 -19.03 -9.13
C ALA A 2 -17.49 -19.79 -7.79
N VAL A 3 -17.48 -19.07 -6.66
CA VAL A 3 -17.66 -19.63 -5.30
C VAL A 3 -19.07 -20.22 -5.09
N GLU A 4 -20.10 -19.57 -5.62
CA GLU A 4 -21.49 -20.05 -5.55
C GLU A 4 -21.72 -21.40 -6.25
N ARG A 5 -20.87 -21.76 -7.23
CA ARG A 5 -20.93 -23.04 -7.94
C ARG A 5 -20.23 -24.19 -7.21
N GLN A 6 -19.52 -23.92 -6.11
CA GLN A 6 -18.72 -24.91 -5.40
C GLN A 6 -19.54 -25.72 -4.37
N ARG A 7 -20.49 -25.08 -3.68
CA ARG A 7 -21.42 -25.80 -2.77
C ARG A 7 -22.27 -26.84 -3.50
N PRO A 8 -22.87 -26.53 -4.68
CA PRO A 8 -23.57 -27.52 -5.48
C PRO A 8 -22.64 -28.65 -5.99
N ARG A 9 -21.39 -28.36 -6.33
CA ARG A 9 -20.45 -29.39 -6.82
C ARG A 9 -20.04 -30.39 -5.75
N ARG A 10 -19.87 -29.96 -4.49
CA ARG A 10 -19.61 -30.88 -3.38
C ARG A 10 -20.80 -31.84 -3.18
N ASP A 11 -22.02 -31.30 -3.19
CA ASP A 11 -23.26 -32.10 -3.12
C ASP A 11 -23.35 -33.12 -4.29
N LEU A 12 -23.04 -32.69 -5.51
CA LEU A 12 -23.05 -33.58 -6.68
C LEU A 12 -21.98 -34.69 -6.57
N TYR A 13 -20.82 -34.41 -5.96
CA TYR A 13 -19.81 -35.43 -5.71
C TYR A 13 -20.26 -36.42 -4.63
N ASP A 14 -20.80 -35.91 -3.52
CA ASP A 14 -21.29 -36.74 -2.41
C ASP A 14 -22.44 -37.66 -2.84
N ARG A 15 -23.22 -37.23 -3.83
CA ARG A 15 -24.28 -38.02 -4.48
C ARG A 15 -23.79 -38.93 -5.62
N GLY A 16 -22.48 -38.95 -5.90
CA GLY A 16 -21.86 -39.78 -6.94
C GLY A 16 -22.19 -39.36 -8.37
N ILE A 17 -22.70 -38.14 -8.58
CA ILE A 17 -23.10 -37.62 -9.90
C ILE A 17 -21.87 -37.12 -10.68
N ILE A 18 -20.87 -36.57 -9.99
CA ILE A 18 -19.58 -36.18 -10.58
C ILE A 18 -18.44 -36.98 -9.97
N SER A 19 -17.38 -37.17 -10.74
CA SER A 19 -16.16 -37.84 -10.28
C SER A 19 -15.36 -36.95 -9.33
N ARG A 20 -14.51 -37.58 -8.50
CA ARG A 20 -13.55 -36.88 -7.64
C ARG A 20 -12.66 -35.92 -8.45
N ARG A 21 -12.25 -36.35 -9.64
CA ARG A 21 -11.41 -35.57 -10.55
C ARG A 21 -12.10 -34.26 -10.97
N GLU A 22 -13.37 -34.32 -11.33
CA GLU A 22 -14.15 -33.13 -11.73
C GLU A 22 -14.36 -32.15 -10.56
N LEU A 23 -14.54 -32.67 -9.34
CA LEU A 23 -14.58 -31.83 -8.14
C LEU A 23 -13.25 -31.08 -7.95
N GLU A 24 -12.14 -31.80 -7.93
CA GLU A 24 -10.80 -31.23 -7.75
C GLU A 24 -10.41 -30.23 -8.85
N GLU A 25 -10.79 -30.48 -10.10
CA GLU A 25 -10.61 -29.54 -11.21
C GLU A 25 -11.41 -28.25 -10.99
N GLY A 26 -12.65 -28.37 -10.51
CA GLY A 26 -13.48 -27.22 -10.15
C GLY A 26 -12.88 -26.40 -9.01
N GLU A 27 -12.35 -27.04 -7.97
CA GLU A 27 -11.68 -26.36 -6.85
C GLU A 27 -10.42 -25.62 -7.30
N ARG A 28 -9.57 -26.26 -8.13
CA ARG A 28 -8.39 -25.61 -8.71
C ARG A 28 -8.77 -24.39 -9.55
N ALA A 29 -9.85 -24.48 -10.34
CA ALA A 29 -10.31 -23.37 -11.16
C ALA A 29 -10.79 -22.19 -10.30
N VAL A 30 -11.50 -22.45 -9.19
CA VAL A 30 -11.93 -21.39 -8.24
C VAL A 30 -10.72 -20.75 -7.57
N ALA A 31 -9.78 -21.56 -7.06
CA ALA A 31 -8.57 -21.04 -6.42
C ALA A 31 -7.74 -20.17 -7.38
N SER A 32 -7.59 -20.60 -8.63
CA SER A 32 -6.93 -19.81 -9.68
C SER A 32 -7.65 -18.49 -9.95
N ALA A 33 -8.98 -18.51 -10.11
CA ALA A 33 -9.76 -17.30 -10.35
C ALA A 33 -9.74 -16.33 -9.15
N GLN A 34 -9.70 -16.85 -7.92
CA GLN A 34 -9.53 -16.04 -6.72
C GLN A 34 -8.16 -15.37 -6.69
N GLY A 35 -7.09 -16.13 -6.95
CA GLY A 35 -5.74 -15.57 -7.08
C GLY A 35 -5.66 -14.44 -8.11
N GLN A 36 -6.20 -14.66 -9.31
CA GLN A 36 -6.25 -13.63 -10.35
C GLN A 36 -7.03 -12.37 -9.92
N ALA A 37 -8.15 -12.56 -9.20
CA ALA A 37 -8.93 -11.44 -8.69
C ALA A 37 -8.17 -10.65 -7.62
N ASP A 38 -7.45 -11.32 -6.73
CA ASP A 38 -6.63 -10.70 -5.69
C ASP A 38 -5.44 -9.95 -6.30
N ASP A 39 -4.74 -10.55 -7.27
CA ASP A 39 -3.68 -9.90 -8.03
C ASP A 39 -4.17 -8.64 -8.74
N THR A 40 -5.36 -8.72 -9.36
CA THR A 40 -5.99 -7.56 -10.02
C THR A 40 -6.32 -6.46 -9.02
N ARG A 41 -6.85 -6.80 -7.83
CA ARG A 41 -7.13 -5.83 -6.77
C ARG A 41 -5.86 -5.15 -6.28
N HIS A 42 -4.78 -5.92 -6.07
CA HIS A 42 -3.49 -5.36 -5.68
C HIS A 42 -2.94 -4.42 -6.76
N ALA A 43 -3.05 -4.77 -8.04
CA ALA A 43 -2.62 -3.92 -9.14
C ALA A 43 -3.43 -2.60 -9.22
N ILE A 44 -4.75 -2.66 -8.99
CA ILE A 44 -5.60 -1.45 -8.93
C ILE A 44 -5.18 -0.57 -7.75
N ALA A 45 -5.01 -1.13 -6.56
CA ALA A 45 -4.60 -0.37 -5.37
C ALA A 45 -3.23 0.29 -5.57
N ALA A 46 -2.25 -0.45 -6.12
CA ALA A 46 -0.94 0.11 -6.44
C ALA A 46 -1.02 1.26 -7.46
N ALA A 47 -1.89 1.15 -8.46
CA ALA A 47 -2.11 2.21 -9.45
C ALA A 47 -2.77 3.46 -8.83
N ASP A 48 -3.75 3.26 -7.94
CA ASP A 48 -4.40 4.34 -7.20
C ASP A 48 -3.40 5.10 -6.32
N HIS A 49 -2.55 4.39 -5.57
CA HIS A 49 -1.53 4.99 -4.71
C HIS A 49 -0.54 5.82 -5.53
N ALA A 50 0.03 5.22 -6.56
CA ALA A 50 1.05 5.88 -7.36
C ALA A 50 0.50 7.08 -8.14
N SER A 51 -0.77 7.03 -8.56
CA SER A 51 -1.46 8.18 -9.18
C SER A 51 -1.60 9.36 -8.20
N VAL A 52 -1.95 9.08 -6.94
CA VAL A 52 -2.03 10.09 -5.88
C VAL A 52 -0.64 10.67 -5.59
N GLU A 53 0.38 9.83 -5.48
CA GLU A 53 1.76 10.29 -5.28
C GLU A 53 2.23 11.22 -6.40
N ALA A 54 2.00 10.85 -7.66
CA ALA A 54 2.40 11.66 -8.81
C ALA A 54 1.70 13.03 -8.83
N ALA A 55 0.38 13.05 -8.66
CA ALA A 55 -0.38 14.30 -8.59
C ALA A 55 0.08 15.18 -7.42
N THR A 56 0.46 14.55 -6.31
CA THR A 56 0.91 15.26 -5.13
C THR A 56 2.33 15.78 -5.27
N LEU A 57 3.25 15.05 -5.90
CA LEU A 57 4.63 15.50 -6.14
C LEU A 57 4.67 16.79 -6.96
N GLU A 58 3.82 16.89 -7.99
CA GLU A 58 3.66 18.13 -8.76
C GLU A 58 3.20 19.30 -7.87
N ALA A 59 2.21 19.05 -6.99
CA ALA A 59 1.75 20.05 -6.04
C ALA A 59 2.82 20.42 -4.98
N LEU A 60 3.59 19.45 -4.49
CA LEU A 60 4.66 19.65 -3.51
C LEU A 60 5.83 20.43 -4.10
N ALA A 61 6.15 20.26 -5.38
CA ALA A 61 7.18 21.02 -6.07
C ALA A 61 6.84 22.52 -6.15
N ALA A 62 5.55 22.88 -6.11
CA ALA A 62 5.10 24.27 -6.04
C ALA A 62 5.11 24.86 -4.61
N LEU A 63 5.32 24.04 -3.58
CA LEU A 63 5.38 24.49 -2.19
C LEU A 63 6.83 24.75 -1.75
N PRO A 64 7.05 25.64 -0.78
CA PRO A 64 8.35 25.79 -0.14
C PRO A 64 8.86 24.44 0.40
N PRO A 65 10.18 24.18 0.33
CA PRO A 65 10.79 23.05 1.03
C PRO A 65 10.49 23.13 2.53
N LEU A 66 10.28 21.98 3.17
CA LEU A 66 10.16 21.91 4.62
C LEU A 66 11.55 21.93 5.25
N ALA A 67 11.73 22.75 6.29
CA ALA A 67 12.90 22.64 7.14
C ALA A 67 12.84 21.36 7.99
N MET A 68 14.00 20.94 8.49
CA MET A 68 14.09 19.78 9.37
C MET A 68 13.26 19.99 10.64
N GLY A 69 12.46 18.98 11.00
CA GLY A 69 11.51 19.01 12.10
C GLY A 69 10.16 19.67 11.76
N GLU A 70 9.99 20.24 10.57
CA GLU A 70 8.73 20.87 10.19
C GLU A 70 7.67 19.86 9.77
N HIS A 71 6.42 20.20 10.11
CA HIS A 71 5.22 19.48 9.73
C HIS A 71 4.30 20.43 8.96
N GLN A 72 3.77 19.96 7.84
CA GLN A 72 2.79 20.70 7.06
C GLN A 72 1.58 19.84 6.76
N GLN A 73 0.40 20.43 6.93
CA GLN A 73 -0.87 19.79 6.65
C GLN A 73 -1.69 20.64 5.69
N THR A 74 -2.26 19.98 4.68
CA THR A 74 -3.26 20.53 3.77
C THR A 74 -4.52 19.66 3.83
N ALA A 75 -5.56 20.02 3.07
CA ALA A 75 -6.74 19.16 2.93
C ALA A 75 -6.39 17.80 2.30
N ALA A 76 -5.47 17.78 1.32
CA ALA A 76 -5.13 16.58 0.56
C ALA A 76 -4.07 15.69 1.24
N LEU A 77 -3.14 16.28 1.99
CA LEU A 77 -2.01 15.55 2.56
C LEU A 77 -1.53 16.10 3.91
N SER A 78 -0.68 15.33 4.57
CA SER A 78 0.14 15.75 5.71
C SER A 78 1.56 15.24 5.51
N ARG A 79 2.58 16.10 5.54
CA ARG A 79 3.98 15.71 5.38
C ARG A 79 4.83 16.20 6.54
N TYR A 80 5.80 15.38 6.95
CA TYR A 80 6.72 15.67 8.05
C TYR A 80 8.16 15.42 7.61
N GLN A 81 9.02 16.43 7.79
CA GLN A 81 10.45 16.35 7.48
C GLN A 81 11.23 16.04 8.76
N GLY A 82 11.09 14.82 9.28
CA GLY A 82 11.75 14.44 10.53
C GLY A 82 13.29 14.40 10.44
N PRO A 83 14.00 14.52 11.58
CA PRO A 83 15.47 14.54 11.63
C PRO A 83 16.11 13.15 11.49
N ALA A 84 15.35 12.06 11.58
CA ALA A 84 15.91 10.71 11.51
C ALA A 84 16.39 10.38 10.09
N VAL A 85 17.55 9.73 10.01
CA VAL A 85 18.06 9.16 8.76
C VAL A 85 17.37 7.83 8.54
N TRP A 86 16.22 7.86 7.87
CA TRP A 86 15.45 6.66 7.56
C TRP A 86 16.22 5.72 6.62
N SER A 87 16.24 4.43 6.96
CA SER A 87 16.68 3.34 6.10
C SER A 87 15.65 2.21 6.09
N LEU A 88 15.14 1.85 4.92
CA LEU A 88 14.20 0.75 4.77
C LEU A 88 14.77 -0.57 5.34
N LEU A 89 16.06 -0.83 5.11
CA LEU A 89 16.70 -2.07 5.57
C LEU A 89 16.88 -2.11 7.09
N ALA A 90 17.21 -0.98 7.72
CA ALA A 90 17.50 -0.93 9.16
C ALA A 90 16.25 -0.73 10.02
N ASP A 91 15.27 0.06 9.54
CA ASP A 91 14.20 0.59 10.38
C ASP A 91 12.85 -0.09 10.15
N ALA A 92 12.63 -0.70 8.98
CA ALA A 92 11.32 -1.28 8.64
C ALA A 92 10.92 -2.44 9.55
N GLY A 93 11.86 -3.21 10.08
CA GLY A 93 11.58 -4.27 11.05
C GLY A 93 10.92 -3.72 12.32
N ARG A 94 11.49 -2.66 12.90
CA ARG A 94 10.98 -2.01 14.12
C ARG A 94 9.59 -1.40 13.89
N LEU A 95 9.40 -0.74 12.74
CA LEU A 95 8.09 -0.20 12.37
C LEU A 95 7.03 -1.30 12.26
N GLN A 96 7.39 -2.44 11.65
CA GLN A 96 6.50 -3.59 11.54
C GLN A 96 6.12 -4.18 12.89
N GLU A 97 7.08 -4.32 13.80
CA GLU A 97 6.85 -4.79 15.17
C GLU A 97 5.93 -3.87 15.98
N PHE A 98 6.17 -2.55 15.92
CA PHE A 98 5.34 -1.55 16.60
C PHE A 98 3.87 -1.67 16.16
N LEU A 99 3.64 -1.66 14.85
CA LEU A 99 2.30 -1.73 14.29
C LEU A 99 1.66 -3.11 14.49
N ALA A 100 2.39 -4.22 14.39
CA ALA A 100 1.84 -5.54 14.70
C ALA A 100 1.34 -5.60 16.16
N THR A 101 2.10 -5.02 17.09
CA THR A 101 1.73 -4.92 18.50
C THR A 101 0.49 -4.04 18.70
N ARG A 102 0.42 -2.90 17.99
CA ARG A 102 -0.62 -1.89 18.14
C ARG A 102 -1.93 -2.23 17.42
N LEU A 103 -1.84 -2.89 16.26
CA LEU A 103 -2.95 -3.20 15.36
C LEU A 103 -3.47 -4.63 15.55
N ARG A 104 -2.72 -5.49 16.26
CA ARG A 104 -3.04 -6.92 16.44
C ARG A 104 -3.21 -7.68 15.11
N ARG A 105 -2.67 -7.14 14.02
CA ARG A 105 -2.66 -7.72 12.67
C ARG A 105 -1.39 -7.29 11.94
N ALA A 106 -1.02 -8.03 10.89
CA ALA A 106 0.09 -7.64 10.01
C ALA A 106 -0.18 -6.27 9.38
N LEU A 107 0.88 -5.51 9.09
CA LEU A 107 0.73 -4.26 8.35
C LEU A 107 0.07 -4.53 6.99
N PRO A 108 -0.87 -3.68 6.56
CA PRO A 108 -1.23 -3.61 5.16
C PRO A 108 -0.16 -2.83 4.40
N ILE A 109 1.05 -3.38 4.25
CA ILE A 109 2.08 -2.80 3.37
C ILE A 109 1.61 -2.96 1.92
N SER A 110 1.45 -1.85 1.21
CA SER A 110 1.13 -1.82 -0.23
C SER A 110 2.37 -1.77 -1.11
N ALA A 111 3.48 -1.22 -0.60
CA ALA A 111 4.77 -1.20 -1.27
C ALA A 111 5.88 -1.34 -0.23
N PHE A 112 6.78 -2.30 -0.43
CA PHE A 112 7.98 -2.45 0.38
C PHE A 112 9.19 -2.18 -0.52
N GLY A 113 9.68 -0.94 -0.52
CA GLY A 113 10.71 -0.51 -1.45
C GLY A 113 10.20 -0.36 -2.89
N GLN A 114 11.14 -0.52 -3.83
CA GLN A 114 10.86 -0.38 -5.26
C GLN A 114 9.83 -1.41 -5.74
N THR A 115 8.82 -0.95 -6.50
CA THR A 115 7.82 -1.81 -7.12
C THR A 115 7.80 -1.60 -8.64
N PRO A 116 7.24 -2.54 -9.43
CA PRO A 116 7.05 -2.34 -10.86
C PRO A 116 6.19 -1.11 -11.21
N MET A 117 5.32 -0.67 -10.29
CA MET A 117 4.53 0.55 -10.50
C MET A 117 5.44 1.79 -10.40
N HIS A 118 6.29 1.85 -9.38
CA HIS A 118 7.27 2.92 -9.21
C HIS A 118 8.25 2.98 -10.39
N ASP A 119 8.69 1.82 -10.91
CA ASP A 119 9.53 1.77 -12.13
C ASP A 119 8.82 2.38 -13.35
N ARG A 120 7.56 1.99 -13.58
CA ARG A 120 6.77 2.48 -14.71
C ARG A 120 6.53 3.99 -14.65
N MET A 121 6.40 4.54 -13.43
CA MET A 121 6.17 5.97 -13.21
C MET A 121 7.47 6.78 -13.09
N GLY A 122 8.62 6.10 -13.03
CA GLY A 122 9.93 6.72 -12.95
C GLY A 122 10.24 7.32 -11.59
N PHE A 123 9.79 6.68 -10.50
CA PHE A 123 10.05 7.09 -9.12
C PHE A 123 10.96 6.09 -8.39
N ASP A 124 11.92 6.61 -7.63
CA ASP A 124 12.83 5.81 -6.81
C ASP A 124 12.25 5.64 -5.41
N HIS A 125 11.66 4.47 -5.16
CA HIS A 125 11.03 4.10 -3.89
C HIS A 125 11.91 3.11 -3.10
N ARG A 126 13.17 2.88 -3.50
CA ARG A 126 14.03 1.85 -2.90
C ARG A 126 14.24 1.98 -1.39
N ASN A 127 14.17 3.19 -0.85
CA ASN A 127 14.37 3.47 0.56
C ASN A 127 13.08 3.98 1.24
N ALA A 128 11.92 3.55 0.76
CA ALA A 128 10.62 3.90 1.31
C ALA A 128 9.69 2.68 1.40
N LEU A 129 8.58 2.82 2.12
CA LEU A 129 7.50 1.84 2.12
C LEU A 129 6.15 2.57 2.22
N ASP A 130 5.12 1.97 1.65
CA ASP A 130 3.75 2.49 1.71
C ASP A 130 2.87 1.57 2.55
N VAL A 131 2.09 2.20 3.43
CA VAL A 131 1.11 1.52 4.28
C VAL A 131 -0.29 1.92 3.82
N ALA A 132 -1.06 0.94 3.36
CA ALA A 132 -2.45 1.09 2.92
C ALA A 132 -3.41 1.26 4.11
N VAL A 133 -3.24 2.35 4.84
CA VAL A 133 -4.17 2.82 5.88
C VAL A 133 -4.53 4.27 5.62
N HIS A 134 -5.79 4.61 5.86
CA HIS A 134 -6.23 5.99 5.75
C HIS A 134 -5.60 6.81 6.90
N PRO A 135 -4.99 7.98 6.64
CA PRO A 135 -4.31 8.79 7.67
C PRO A 135 -5.16 9.15 8.89
N ASP A 136 -6.47 9.34 8.70
CA ASP A 136 -7.38 9.77 9.75
C ASP A 136 -8.05 8.60 10.51
N SER A 137 -7.83 7.36 10.09
CA SER A 137 -8.27 6.18 10.84
C SER A 137 -7.51 6.09 12.18
N PRO A 138 -8.04 5.35 13.18
CA PRO A 138 -7.31 5.13 14.43
C PRO A 138 -5.91 4.54 14.21
N GLU A 139 -5.76 3.62 13.25
CA GLU A 139 -4.50 3.01 12.86
C GLU A 139 -3.58 4.00 12.16
N GLY A 140 -4.09 4.78 11.21
CA GLY A 140 -3.34 5.83 10.55
C GLY A 140 -2.79 6.86 11.54
N LYS A 141 -3.63 7.34 12.47
CA LYS A 141 -3.21 8.28 13.52
C LYS A 141 -2.12 7.70 14.42
N ALA A 142 -2.28 6.45 14.86
CA ALA A 142 -1.28 5.77 15.68
C ALA A 142 0.07 5.62 14.95
N LEU A 143 0.04 5.34 13.65
CA LEU A 143 1.24 5.31 12.81
C LEU A 143 1.87 6.70 12.71
N LEU A 144 1.10 7.74 12.41
CA LEU A 144 1.60 9.11 12.31
C LEU A 144 2.16 9.64 13.64
N ASP A 145 1.59 9.27 14.77
CA ASP A 145 2.13 9.58 16.09
C ASP A 145 3.51 8.92 16.29
N TYR A 146 3.64 7.64 15.97
CA TYR A 146 4.89 6.91 16.06
C TYR A 146 5.99 7.50 15.16
N LEU A 147 5.67 7.74 13.88
CA LEU A 147 6.65 8.29 12.93
C LEU A 147 7.14 9.68 13.37
N ARG A 148 6.26 10.52 13.92
CA ARG A 148 6.66 11.82 14.50
C ARG A 148 7.54 11.64 15.72
N ALA A 149 7.19 10.72 16.64
CA ALA A 149 7.96 10.47 17.85
C ALA A 149 9.38 9.97 17.54
N GLU A 150 9.52 9.10 16.54
CA GLU A 150 10.81 8.55 16.09
C GLU A 150 11.54 9.50 15.13
N GLY A 151 10.96 10.66 14.78
CA GLY A 151 11.56 11.60 13.83
C GLY A 151 11.65 11.05 12.40
N ILE A 152 10.84 10.04 12.05
CA ILE A 152 10.85 9.39 10.74
C ILE A 152 10.05 10.27 9.75
N PRO A 153 10.64 10.65 8.61
CA PRO A 153 9.94 11.39 7.56
C PRO A 153 8.77 10.60 6.97
N PHE A 154 7.70 11.30 6.60
CA PHE A 154 6.55 10.67 5.94
C PHE A 154 5.73 11.66 5.11
N ILE A 155 4.91 11.10 4.22
CA ILE A 155 3.80 11.78 3.55
C ILE A 155 2.54 10.94 3.71
N ALA A 156 1.49 11.54 4.25
CA ALA A 156 0.21 10.91 4.49
C ALA A 156 -0.83 11.47 3.53
N TYR A 157 -1.32 10.64 2.62
CA TYR A 157 -2.27 11.01 1.57
C TYR A 157 -3.69 10.67 2.04
N ARG A 158 -4.63 11.64 2.02
CA ARG A 158 -6.03 11.41 2.44
C ARG A 158 -6.98 11.02 1.30
N GLY A 159 -6.50 11.01 0.05
CA GLY A 159 -7.35 10.94 -1.14
C GLY A 159 -7.98 12.31 -1.48
N ALA A 160 -8.60 12.54 -2.64
CA ALA A 160 -8.80 11.69 -3.82
C ALA A 160 -8.48 12.51 -5.09
N VAL A 161 -7.79 11.90 -6.06
CA VAL A 161 -7.83 12.38 -7.44
C VAL A 161 -9.19 11.97 -8.01
N PRO A 162 -9.95 12.86 -8.69
CA PRO A 162 -11.19 12.48 -9.36
C PRO A 162 -11.01 11.22 -10.21
N GLY A 163 -11.79 10.16 -9.93
CA GLY A 163 -11.72 8.86 -10.61
C GLY A 163 -10.98 7.72 -9.87
N SER A 164 -10.44 7.96 -8.67
CA SER A 164 -9.72 6.94 -7.86
C SER A 164 -10.52 6.42 -6.66
N ALA A 165 -10.38 5.13 -6.32
CA ALA A 165 -11.16 4.42 -5.29
C ALA A 165 -10.70 4.65 -3.83
N SER A 166 -10.04 5.77 -3.55
CA SER A 166 -9.32 6.14 -2.31
C SER A 166 -7.86 5.66 -2.29
N GLY A 167 -7.00 6.29 -3.10
CA GLY A 167 -5.54 6.16 -2.99
C GLY A 167 -4.95 6.75 -1.69
N ALA A 168 -5.69 6.70 -0.57
CA ALA A 168 -5.26 7.16 0.74
C ALA A 168 -4.31 6.14 1.38
N HIS A 169 -3.10 6.57 1.68
CA HIS A 169 -2.06 5.73 2.26
C HIS A 169 -1.03 6.61 2.97
N ILE A 170 -0.11 5.97 3.70
CA ILE A 170 1.02 6.66 4.33
C ILE A 170 2.31 6.15 3.70
N HIS A 171 3.02 7.04 3.00
CA HIS A 171 4.38 6.85 2.51
C HIS A 171 5.36 7.15 3.65
N VAL A 172 6.21 6.18 3.97
CA VAL A 172 7.21 6.28 5.03
C VAL A 172 8.60 6.39 4.44
N GLY A 173 9.35 7.39 4.90
CA GLY A 173 10.64 7.77 4.37
C GLY A 173 10.60 9.11 3.63
N GLN A 174 11.71 9.46 2.98
CA GLN A 174 11.80 10.66 2.16
C GLN A 174 10.88 10.56 0.93
N PRO A 175 10.38 11.68 0.38
CA PRO A 175 9.64 11.68 -0.89
C PRO A 175 10.42 10.96 -1.98
N SER A 176 9.78 10.08 -2.75
CA SER A 176 10.42 9.34 -3.85
C SER A 176 10.86 10.31 -4.96
N PRO A 177 12.17 10.49 -5.21
CA PRO A 177 12.63 11.34 -6.30
C PRO A 177 12.38 10.66 -7.65
N ARG A 178 12.46 11.44 -8.74
CA ARG A 178 12.49 10.87 -10.09
C ARG A 178 13.75 10.01 -10.27
N ILE A 179 13.61 8.83 -10.88
CA ILE A 179 14.76 8.01 -11.28
C ILE A 179 15.52 8.79 -12.37
N THR A 180 16.67 9.35 -12.00
CA THR A 180 17.62 9.86 -12.99
C THR A 180 18.36 8.66 -13.58
N VAL A 181 18.09 8.31 -14.83
CA VAL A 181 18.96 7.40 -15.57
C VAL A 181 20.31 8.11 -15.69
N ARG A 182 21.31 7.66 -14.92
CA ARG A 182 22.71 7.98 -15.24
C ARG A 182 22.98 7.32 -16.60
N ARG A 183 23.12 8.16 -17.63
CA ARG A 183 23.71 7.75 -18.91
C ARG A 183 25.19 7.44 -18.72
#